data_AF-A0A9E8SHW9-F1
#
_entry.id   AF-A0A9E8SHW9-F1
#
_cell.length_a   1.000
_cell.length_b   1.000
_cell.length_c   1.000
_cell.angle_alpha   90.00
_cell.angle_beta   90.00
_cell.angle_gamma   90.00
#
_symmetry.space_group_name_H-M   'P 1'
#
loop_
_entity.id
_entity.type
_entity.pdbx_description
1 polymer ?
#
loop_
_entity_poly.entity_id
_entity_poly.type
_entity_poly.pdbx_seq_one_letter_code
_entity_poly.pdbx_strand_id
1 'polypeptide(L)'
;MKPIISFYTTRKTSPSLLKRFRRSLLSFVKKYKTTVKYALKPNRETAAFQQETIQNDTKSPSLKELGLDDFETHPNAAFPFRGGETEAIKRLEDYFFTSKKLGVYKKTRNGLIGTNFSSKFSPWLANGSLSARTIYWYVIQFEQEYFKNDSTYWLVFELIWRDYFKYISLKHKINIFLIGGILEKDYEWKKNLKVIEQWINGQTGEPFVDANMIELKKTGWMSNRGRQNVASYFAKTLNLDWRIGAAYFESQLIDYDVHSNYGNWMYVSGVGNDPRDRTFNVKRQAERYDSAGKFQRLWLQDTLF
;
A
#
# COMPACT_ATOMS: atom_id res chain seq x y z
N MET A 1 -24.48 29.43 -10.26
CA MET A 1 -24.10 28.00 -10.20
C MET A 1 -22.75 27.86 -9.50
N LYS A 2 -22.75 27.42 -8.23
CA LYS A 2 -21.54 27.12 -7.43
C LYS A 2 -21.49 25.60 -7.21
N PRO A 3 -20.34 24.92 -7.35
CA PRO A 3 -20.26 23.49 -7.03
C PRO A 3 -20.33 23.28 -5.52
N ILE A 4 -21.26 22.42 -5.13
CA ILE A 4 -21.58 22.02 -3.76
C ILE A 4 -20.44 21.12 -3.23
N ILE A 5 -19.64 21.67 -2.32
CA ILE A 5 -18.78 20.89 -1.43
C ILE A 5 -19.59 20.68 -0.15
N SER A 6 -20.14 19.47 0.05
CA SER A 6 -20.76 19.08 1.31
C SER A 6 -19.68 18.54 2.26
N PHE A 7 -19.25 19.39 3.20
CA PHE A 7 -18.54 19.01 4.43
C PHE A 7 -19.48 19.29 5.61
N TYR A 8 -20.10 18.26 6.16
CA TYR A 8 -20.61 18.22 7.53
C TYR A 8 -20.34 16.78 8.03
N THR A 9 -19.71 16.55 9.17
CA THR A 9 -20.07 17.07 10.48
C THR A 9 -18.88 17.49 11.36
N THR A 10 -19.19 18.45 12.22
CA THR A 10 -18.38 19.12 13.22
C THR A 10 -18.35 18.36 14.54
N ARG A 11 -17.16 18.20 15.15
CA ARG A 11 -16.89 18.55 16.56
C ARG A 11 -15.38 18.83 16.69
N LYS A 12 -15.09 19.98 17.29
CA LYS A 12 -13.76 20.59 17.41
C LYS A 12 -12.85 19.75 18.31
N THR A 13 -11.89 19.05 17.73
CA THR A 13 -10.55 18.83 18.32
C THR A 13 -9.54 18.45 17.22
N SER A 14 -8.65 19.40 16.97
CA SER A 14 -7.33 19.33 16.33
C SER A 14 -7.12 18.75 14.90
N PRO A 15 -7.21 19.61 13.88
CA PRO A 15 -6.54 19.47 12.59
C PRO A 15 -4.99 19.56 12.64
N SER A 16 -4.36 19.54 13.83
CA SER A 16 -3.00 20.06 13.99
C SER A 16 -1.89 19.13 13.51
N LEU A 17 -1.93 17.81 13.76
CA LEU A 17 -0.73 16.97 13.51
C LEU A 17 -0.46 16.75 12.02
N LEU A 18 -1.47 16.45 11.20
CA LEU A 18 -1.31 16.28 9.75
C LEU A 18 -1.07 17.62 9.03
N LYS A 19 -1.66 18.72 9.52
CA LYS A 19 -1.39 20.06 8.99
C LYS A 19 -0.01 20.55 9.42
N ARG A 20 0.45 20.21 10.62
CA ARG A 20 1.79 20.51 11.16
C ARG A 20 2.84 19.62 10.53
N PHE A 21 2.58 18.33 10.28
CA PHE A 21 3.44 17.45 9.49
C PHE A 21 3.51 17.92 8.06
N ARG A 22 2.37 18.22 7.40
CA ARG A 22 2.35 18.79 6.05
C ARG A 22 3.09 20.14 6.00
N ARG A 23 2.87 21.03 6.96
CA ARG A 23 3.59 22.33 7.04
C ARG A 23 5.06 22.15 7.34
N SER A 24 5.42 21.22 8.23
CA SER A 24 6.81 20.91 8.61
C SER A 24 7.54 20.25 7.45
N LEU A 25 6.89 19.33 6.73
CA LEU A 25 7.43 18.69 5.53
C LEU A 25 7.54 19.71 4.39
N LEU A 26 6.53 20.53 4.14
CA LEU A 26 6.60 21.59 3.13
C LEU A 26 7.63 22.67 3.51
N SER A 27 7.77 22.99 4.79
CA SER A 27 8.78 23.92 5.31
C SER A 27 10.18 23.31 5.25
N PHE A 28 10.34 22.03 5.56
CA PHE A 28 11.58 21.27 5.40
C PHE A 28 11.97 21.21 3.93
N VAL A 29 11.06 20.79 3.06
CA VAL A 29 11.26 20.80 1.59
C VAL A 29 11.60 22.22 1.16
N LYS A 30 10.87 23.26 1.55
CA LYS A 30 11.19 24.65 1.16
C LYS A 30 12.55 25.12 1.67
N LYS A 31 12.92 24.76 2.91
CA LYS A 31 14.19 25.14 3.57
C LYS A 31 15.39 24.43 2.94
N TYR A 32 15.23 23.17 2.56
CA TYR A 32 16.32 22.33 2.06
C TYR A 32 16.26 22.10 0.54
N LYS A 33 15.24 22.58 -0.17
CA LYS A 33 15.14 22.52 -1.65
C LYS A 33 16.31 23.24 -2.33
N THR A 34 16.88 24.25 -1.68
CA THR A 34 18.07 24.98 -2.16
C THR A 34 19.39 24.44 -1.61
N THR A 35 19.37 23.74 -0.46
CA THR A 35 20.56 23.13 0.15
C THR A 35 20.90 21.78 -0.47
N VAL A 36 19.87 21.03 -0.89
CA VAL A 36 20.04 19.82 -1.68
C VAL A 36 20.20 20.26 -3.13
N LYS A 37 21.44 20.56 -3.55
CA LYS A 37 21.79 20.37 -4.96
C LYS A 37 21.43 18.92 -5.26
N TYR A 38 20.46 18.68 -6.16
CA TYR A 38 20.22 17.34 -6.69
C TYR A 38 21.53 16.90 -7.33
N ALA A 39 22.32 16.14 -6.58
CA ALA A 39 23.58 15.61 -7.05
C ALA A 39 23.23 14.62 -8.15
N LEU A 40 23.48 15.08 -9.38
CA LEU A 40 23.47 14.39 -10.65
C LEU A 40 22.10 13.83 -11.05
N LYS A 41 21.57 14.27 -12.21
CA LYS A 41 20.79 13.35 -13.04
C LYS A 41 21.60 12.06 -13.09
N PRO A 42 21.02 10.86 -12.86
CA PRO A 42 21.78 9.63 -13.03
C PRO A 42 22.43 9.71 -14.40
N ASN A 43 23.77 9.74 -14.42
CA ASN A 43 24.49 9.78 -15.66
C ASN A 43 24.17 8.46 -16.34
N ARG A 44 23.31 8.50 -17.37
CA ARG A 44 23.03 7.35 -18.24
C ARG A 44 24.20 7.09 -19.20
N GLU A 45 25.35 7.72 -18.99
CA GLU A 45 26.61 7.12 -19.41
C GLU A 45 26.78 5.82 -18.60
N THR A 46 26.13 4.76 -19.08
CA THR A 46 26.68 3.43 -18.94
C THR A 46 28.07 3.51 -19.57
N ALA A 47 29.09 3.80 -18.77
CA ALA A 47 30.40 3.23 -19.07
C ALA A 47 30.09 1.77 -19.39
N ALA A 48 30.35 1.35 -20.63
CA ALA A 48 30.17 -0.03 -21.02
C ALA A 48 30.90 -0.83 -19.96
N PHE A 49 30.14 -1.49 -19.08
CA PHE A 49 30.72 -2.34 -18.07
C PHE A 49 31.47 -3.36 -18.93
N GLN A 50 32.80 -3.32 -18.90
CA GLN A 50 33.57 -4.37 -19.55
C GLN A 50 33.03 -5.63 -18.93
N GLN A 51 32.31 -6.39 -19.75
CA GLN A 51 31.58 -7.56 -19.32
C GLN A 51 32.68 -8.60 -19.10
N GLU A 52 33.39 -8.50 -17.98
CA GLU A 52 34.15 -9.60 -17.44
C GLU A 52 33.10 -10.64 -17.10
N THR A 53 32.84 -11.51 -18.07
CA THR A 53 31.91 -12.62 -17.93
C THR A 53 32.51 -13.62 -16.97
N ILE A 54 32.37 -13.34 -15.67
CA ILE A 54 32.50 -14.34 -14.64
C ILE A 54 31.40 -15.38 -14.92
N GLN A 55 31.79 -16.63 -15.19
CA GLN A 55 30.83 -17.73 -15.28
C GLN A 55 30.06 -17.79 -13.96
N ASN A 56 28.74 -17.71 -14.04
CA ASN A 56 27.85 -17.77 -12.89
C ASN A 56 26.97 -19.02 -12.99
N ASP A 57 27.38 -20.07 -12.30
CA ASP A 57 26.65 -21.34 -12.23
C ASP A 57 25.61 -21.36 -11.09
N THR A 58 25.29 -20.21 -10.50
CA THR A 58 24.31 -20.12 -9.40
C THR A 58 22.93 -20.50 -9.92
N LYS A 59 22.32 -21.51 -9.30
CA LYS A 59 20.93 -21.89 -9.52
C LYS A 59 20.07 -21.35 -8.39
N SER A 60 19.01 -20.65 -8.74
CA SER A 60 17.99 -20.26 -7.76
C SER A 60 17.22 -21.49 -7.29
N PRO A 61 16.96 -21.64 -5.98
CA PRO A 61 16.12 -22.74 -5.49
C PRO A 61 14.68 -22.59 -5.97
N SER A 62 14.02 -23.72 -6.19
CA SER A 62 12.58 -23.85 -6.40
C SER A 62 11.80 -23.71 -5.09
N LEU A 63 10.50 -23.44 -5.18
CA LEU A 63 9.62 -23.39 -4.00
C LEU A 63 9.61 -24.72 -3.26
N LYS A 64 9.57 -25.83 -4.00
CA LYS A 64 9.60 -27.18 -3.44
C LYS A 64 10.89 -27.47 -2.65
N GLU A 65 12.05 -27.00 -3.13
CA GLU A 65 13.32 -27.11 -2.39
C GLU A 65 13.33 -26.29 -1.10
N LEU A 66 12.50 -25.24 -1.02
CA LEU A 66 12.27 -24.45 0.19
C LEU A 66 11.13 -25.00 1.08
N GLY A 67 10.53 -26.14 0.72
CA GLY A 67 9.40 -26.74 1.44
C GLY A 67 8.08 -26.00 1.25
N LEU A 68 7.94 -25.25 0.15
CA LEU A 68 6.75 -24.49 -0.21
C LEU A 68 6.05 -25.13 -1.40
N ASP A 69 4.72 -25.05 -1.40
CA ASP A 69 3.91 -25.49 -2.53
C ASP A 69 4.05 -24.52 -3.73
N ASP A 70 3.97 -25.08 -4.93
CA ASP A 70 3.78 -24.27 -6.14
C ASP A 70 2.40 -23.60 -6.13
N PHE A 71 2.27 -22.51 -6.88
CA PHE A 71 1.03 -21.76 -6.96
C PHE A 71 0.76 -21.28 -8.38
N GLU A 72 -0.51 -21.06 -8.67
CA GLU A 72 -0.95 -20.40 -9.89
C GLU A 72 -1.50 -19.02 -9.59
N THR A 73 -1.18 -18.04 -10.43
CA THR A 73 -1.75 -16.70 -10.31
C THR A 73 -3.24 -16.75 -10.60
N HIS A 74 -4.06 -16.38 -9.61
CA HIS A 74 -5.49 -16.30 -9.79
C HIS A 74 -5.87 -15.34 -10.95
N PRO A 75 -6.82 -15.70 -11.84
CA PRO A 75 -7.15 -14.91 -13.03
C PRO A 75 -7.66 -13.49 -12.71
N ASN A 76 -8.28 -13.32 -11.55
CA ASN A 76 -8.78 -12.03 -11.06
C ASN A 76 -7.74 -11.22 -10.27
N ALA A 77 -6.47 -11.66 -10.18
CA ALA A 77 -5.45 -10.96 -9.42
C ALA A 77 -5.23 -9.54 -9.95
N ALA A 78 -5.29 -8.55 -9.06
CA ALA A 78 -4.97 -7.16 -9.42
C ALA A 78 -3.45 -6.94 -9.65
N PHE A 79 -2.62 -7.92 -9.25
CA PHE A 79 -1.19 -8.00 -9.56
C PHE A 79 -0.90 -9.33 -10.30
N PRO A 80 -1.07 -9.40 -11.63
CA PRO A 80 -0.74 -10.58 -12.41
C PRO A 80 0.72 -10.59 -12.90
N PHE A 81 1.55 -9.68 -12.41
CA PHE A 81 2.90 -9.44 -12.92
C PHE A 81 3.93 -10.37 -12.28
N ARG A 82 5.07 -10.53 -12.95
CA ARG A 82 6.21 -11.30 -12.46
C ARG A 82 7.17 -10.42 -11.65
N GLY A 83 7.98 -11.06 -10.79
CA GLY A 83 9.04 -10.39 -10.04
C GLY A 83 10.22 -9.94 -10.90
N GLY A 84 11.12 -9.14 -10.31
CA GLY A 84 12.36 -8.67 -10.93
C GLY A 84 12.30 -7.25 -11.52
N GLU A 85 13.47 -6.62 -11.65
CA GLU A 85 13.62 -5.24 -12.13
C GLU A 85 13.07 -5.04 -13.54
N THR A 86 13.34 -5.99 -14.45
CA THR A 86 12.85 -5.95 -15.84
C THR A 86 11.34 -5.78 -15.92
N GLU A 87 10.59 -6.54 -15.11
CA GLU A 87 9.13 -6.48 -15.08
C GLU A 87 8.63 -5.21 -14.38
N ALA A 88 9.37 -4.74 -13.38
CA ALA A 88 9.08 -3.48 -12.72
C ALA A 88 9.18 -2.29 -13.67
N ILE A 89 10.22 -2.24 -14.51
CA ILE A 89 10.40 -1.20 -15.52
C ILE A 89 9.34 -1.31 -16.61
N LYS A 90 9.03 -2.52 -17.11
CA LYS A 90 7.91 -2.72 -18.06
C LYS A 90 6.60 -2.17 -17.52
N ARG A 91 6.26 -2.48 -16.27
CA ARG A 91 5.04 -1.98 -15.63
C ARG A 91 5.07 -0.46 -15.44
N LEU A 92 6.23 0.10 -15.10
CA LEU A 92 6.40 1.54 -14.99
C LEU A 92 6.13 2.22 -16.32
N GLU A 93 6.80 1.79 -17.38
CA GLU A 93 6.66 2.33 -18.74
C GLU A 93 5.22 2.23 -19.24
N ASP A 94 4.58 1.07 -19.06
CA ASP A 94 3.17 0.86 -19.37
C ASP A 94 2.26 1.83 -18.61
N TYR A 95 2.41 1.93 -17.28
CA TYR A 95 1.53 2.75 -16.44
C TYR A 95 1.72 4.25 -16.66
N PHE A 96 2.94 4.68 -17.01
CA PHE A 96 3.30 6.09 -17.15
C PHE A 96 3.11 6.57 -18.60
N PHE A 97 3.71 5.93 -19.59
CA PHE A 97 3.82 6.51 -20.94
C PHE A 97 2.84 5.89 -21.94
N THR A 98 2.70 4.56 -21.93
CA THR A 98 1.78 3.85 -22.83
C THR A 98 0.33 4.16 -22.47
N SER A 99 -0.07 3.83 -21.24
CA SER A 99 -1.47 3.97 -20.79
C SER A 99 -1.80 5.34 -20.19
N LYS A 100 -0.77 6.15 -19.85
CA LYS A 100 -0.87 7.48 -19.23
C LYS A 100 -1.72 7.51 -17.96
N LYS A 101 -1.82 6.38 -17.25
CA LYS A 101 -2.67 6.24 -16.05
C LYS A 101 -2.12 7.01 -14.86
N LEU A 102 -0.82 7.35 -14.84
CA LEU A 102 -0.27 8.31 -13.89
C LEU A 102 -1.08 9.62 -13.85
N GLY A 103 -1.53 10.12 -15.01
CA GLY A 103 -2.30 11.37 -15.12
C GLY A 103 -3.64 11.37 -14.38
N VAL A 104 -4.18 10.19 -14.04
CA VAL A 104 -5.47 10.02 -13.33
C VAL A 104 -5.33 9.29 -11.99
N TYR A 105 -4.10 8.96 -11.57
CA TYR A 105 -3.81 8.18 -10.36
C TYR A 105 -4.60 8.60 -9.11
N LYS A 106 -4.66 9.91 -8.80
CA LYS A 106 -5.39 10.40 -7.60
C LYS A 106 -6.88 10.08 -7.65
N LYS A 107 -7.47 10.07 -8.85
CA LYS A 107 -8.90 9.78 -9.06
C LYS A 107 -9.19 8.28 -8.94
N THR A 108 -8.25 7.44 -9.37
CA THR A 108 -8.48 5.99 -9.49
C THR A 108 -7.92 5.16 -8.34
N ARG A 109 -6.96 5.67 -7.54
CA ARG A 109 -6.21 4.89 -6.53
C ARG A 109 -7.03 4.19 -5.44
N ASN A 110 -8.31 4.54 -5.29
CA ASN A 110 -9.23 3.86 -4.36
C ASN A 110 -10.06 2.75 -5.03
N GLY A 111 -9.79 2.43 -6.30
CA GLY A 111 -10.41 1.30 -6.99
C GLY A 111 -10.01 -0.04 -6.38
N LEU A 112 -10.76 -1.07 -6.77
CA LEU A 112 -10.66 -2.42 -6.18
C LEU A 112 -10.42 -3.51 -7.23
N ILE A 113 -10.80 -3.28 -8.49
CA ILE A 113 -10.71 -4.27 -9.56
C ILE A 113 -9.76 -3.80 -10.66
N GLY A 114 -8.90 -4.70 -11.11
CA GLY A 114 -8.04 -4.52 -12.28
C GLY A 114 -6.68 -3.91 -11.97
N THR A 115 -5.81 -3.93 -12.96
CA THR A 115 -4.41 -3.53 -12.77
C THR A 115 -4.24 -2.01 -12.72
N ASN A 116 -5.06 -1.25 -13.46
CA ASN A 116 -4.79 0.15 -13.77
C ASN A 116 -5.37 1.20 -12.82
N PHE A 117 -6.11 0.81 -11.78
CA PHE A 117 -6.61 1.79 -10.81
C PHE A 117 -5.48 2.40 -9.95
N SER A 118 -4.34 1.73 -9.83
CA SER A 118 -3.13 2.19 -9.15
C SER A 118 -1.88 1.68 -9.87
N SER A 119 -0.70 2.16 -9.50
CA SER A 119 0.55 1.80 -10.16
C SER A 119 0.92 0.32 -10.06
N LYS A 120 0.52 -0.33 -8.95
CA LYS A 120 0.91 -1.70 -8.60
C LYS A 120 2.40 -1.88 -8.34
N PHE A 121 3.14 -0.80 -8.04
CA PHE A 121 4.59 -0.85 -7.84
C PHE A 121 5.04 -1.51 -6.53
N SER A 122 4.14 -1.80 -5.59
CA SER A 122 4.50 -2.16 -4.22
C SER A 122 5.35 -3.43 -4.09
N PRO A 123 5.13 -4.53 -4.83
CA PRO A 123 5.96 -5.74 -4.69
C PRO A 123 7.43 -5.48 -5.06
N TRP A 124 7.67 -4.75 -6.15
CA TRP A 124 9.04 -4.39 -6.58
C TRP A 124 9.69 -3.33 -5.68
N LEU A 125 8.91 -2.45 -5.06
CA LEU A 125 9.43 -1.50 -4.06
C LEU A 125 9.82 -2.17 -2.74
N ALA A 126 9.14 -3.27 -2.38
CA ALA A 126 9.37 -4.00 -1.14
C ALA A 126 10.69 -4.79 -1.18
N ASN A 127 10.98 -5.47 -2.29
CA ASN A 127 12.21 -6.24 -2.46
C ASN A 127 13.37 -5.45 -3.12
N GLY A 128 13.15 -4.19 -3.50
CA GLY A 128 14.16 -3.33 -4.09
C GLY A 128 14.36 -3.46 -5.60
N SER A 129 13.59 -4.32 -6.29
CA SER A 129 13.59 -4.41 -7.77
C SER A 129 13.21 -3.08 -8.45
N LEU A 130 12.55 -2.17 -7.74
CA LEU A 130 12.27 -0.82 -8.22
C LEU A 130 12.57 0.21 -7.13
N SER A 131 13.44 1.16 -7.44
CA SER A 131 13.77 2.26 -6.53
C SER A 131 12.73 3.38 -6.55
N ALA A 132 12.38 3.90 -5.38
CA ALA A 132 11.53 5.10 -5.26
C ALA A 132 12.13 6.33 -5.97
N ARG A 133 13.47 6.43 -6.04
CA ARG A 133 14.16 7.49 -6.79
C ARG A 133 13.96 7.34 -8.30
N THR A 134 13.99 6.11 -8.81
CA THR A 134 13.69 5.82 -10.22
C THR A 134 12.28 6.27 -10.54
N ILE A 135 11.28 5.86 -9.74
CA ILE A 135 9.88 6.29 -9.93
C ILE A 135 9.76 7.82 -9.92
N TYR A 136 10.42 8.51 -8.98
CA TYR A 136 10.40 9.98 -8.92
C TYR A 136 10.92 10.62 -10.22
N TRP A 137 12.06 10.19 -10.73
CA TRP A 137 12.62 10.74 -11.97
C TRP A 137 11.74 10.46 -13.18
N TYR A 138 11.11 9.29 -13.22
CA TYR A 138 10.13 8.95 -14.23
C TYR A 138 8.85 9.77 -14.16
N VAL A 139 8.41 10.17 -12.96
CA VAL A 139 7.31 11.14 -12.80
C VAL A 139 7.73 12.50 -13.37
N ILE A 140 8.95 12.95 -13.08
CA ILE A 140 9.47 14.22 -13.63
C ILE A 140 9.55 14.17 -15.16
N GLN A 141 10.00 13.05 -15.73
CA GLN A 141 10.01 12.84 -17.18
C GLN A 141 8.59 12.91 -17.77
N PHE A 142 7.63 12.18 -17.19
CA PHE A 142 6.23 12.24 -17.62
C PHE A 142 5.66 13.67 -17.54
N GLU A 143 5.96 14.42 -16.47
CA GLU A 143 5.50 15.80 -16.30
C GLU A 143 6.09 16.75 -17.36
N GLN A 144 7.30 16.49 -17.85
CA GLN A 144 7.97 17.26 -18.90
C GLN A 144 7.44 16.94 -20.29
N GLU A 145 7.20 15.65 -20.58
CA GLU A 145 6.76 15.18 -21.91
C GLU A 145 5.26 15.37 -22.14
N TYR A 146 4.45 15.26 -21.09
CA TYR A 146 2.99 15.35 -21.20
C TYR A 146 2.43 16.50 -20.37
N PHE A 147 2.14 16.25 -19.09
CA PHE A 147 1.52 17.26 -18.24
C PHE A 147 1.73 16.95 -16.76
N LYS A 148 1.68 18.02 -15.97
CA LYS A 148 1.71 17.99 -14.53
C LYS A 148 0.33 18.25 -13.94
N ASN A 149 -0.07 17.45 -12.96
CA ASN A 149 -1.33 17.69 -12.25
C ASN A 149 -1.31 17.12 -10.82
N ASP A 150 -2.47 17.17 -10.16
CA ASP A 150 -2.64 16.61 -8.83
C ASP A 150 -2.31 15.11 -8.74
N SER A 151 -2.54 14.33 -9.80
CA SER A 151 -2.30 12.88 -9.83
C SER A 151 -0.82 12.54 -9.92
N THR A 152 -0.04 13.26 -10.74
CA THR A 152 1.42 13.07 -10.85
C THR A 152 2.09 13.35 -9.50
N TYR A 153 1.69 14.44 -8.83
CA TYR A 153 2.10 14.72 -7.46
C TYR A 153 1.64 13.65 -6.46
N TRP A 154 0.40 13.17 -6.58
CA TRP A 154 -0.15 12.23 -5.59
C TRP A 154 0.60 10.90 -5.54
N LEU A 155 1.15 10.41 -6.66
CA LEU A 155 1.99 9.21 -6.63
C LEU A 155 3.25 9.44 -5.77
N VAL A 156 3.92 10.58 -5.93
CA VAL A 156 5.07 10.95 -5.10
C VAL A 156 4.66 11.13 -3.63
N PHE A 157 3.49 11.69 -3.37
CA PHE A 157 2.95 11.82 -2.01
C PHE A 157 2.77 10.46 -1.31
N GLU A 158 2.39 9.41 -2.04
CA GLU A 158 2.26 8.06 -1.49
C GLU A 158 3.63 7.40 -1.27
N LEU A 159 4.64 7.71 -2.08
CA LEU A 159 6.03 7.31 -1.80
C LEU A 159 6.57 7.98 -0.52
N ILE A 160 6.16 9.22 -0.24
CA ILE A 160 6.51 9.89 1.03
C ILE A 160 5.89 9.15 2.23
N TRP A 161 4.73 8.53 2.10
CA TRP A 161 4.16 7.68 3.16
C TRP A 161 5.01 6.44 3.43
N ARG A 162 5.54 5.79 2.39
CA ARG A 162 6.50 4.68 2.54
C ARG A 162 7.73 5.13 3.33
N ASP A 163 8.34 6.26 2.94
CA ASP A 163 9.50 6.80 3.64
C ASP A 163 9.17 7.20 5.08
N TYR A 164 8.00 7.82 5.30
CA TYR A 164 7.53 8.18 6.63
C TYR A 164 7.47 6.96 7.55
N PHE A 165 6.85 5.86 7.13
CA PHE A 165 6.78 4.65 7.95
C PHE A 165 8.15 4.01 8.18
N LYS A 166 9.06 4.04 7.19
CA LYS A 166 10.46 3.66 7.39
C LYS A 166 11.11 4.49 8.50
N TYR A 167 11.02 5.81 8.46
CA TYR A 167 11.60 6.65 9.51
C TYR A 167 10.91 6.51 10.87
N ILE A 168 9.59 6.26 10.92
CA ILE A 168 8.89 5.94 12.17
C ILE A 168 9.45 4.67 12.80
N SER A 169 9.67 3.62 12.01
CA SER A 169 10.27 2.38 12.53
C SER A 169 11.68 2.59 13.05
N LEU A 170 12.52 3.35 12.34
CA LEU A 170 13.90 3.61 12.75
C LEU A 170 13.94 4.43 14.06
N LYS A 171 13.03 5.38 14.20
CA LYS A 171 12.91 6.20 15.41
C LYS A 171 12.43 5.39 16.62
N HIS A 172 11.38 4.59 16.44
CA HIS A 172 10.67 3.94 17.55
C HIS A 172 11.09 2.48 17.79
N LYS A 173 11.92 1.90 16.90
CA LYS A 173 12.53 0.56 17.03
C LYS A 173 11.47 -0.50 17.35
N ILE A 174 11.70 -1.30 18.39
CA ILE A 174 10.84 -2.41 18.80
C ILE A 174 9.39 -1.99 19.11
N ASN A 175 9.16 -0.72 19.47
CA ASN A 175 7.83 -0.24 19.87
C ASN A 175 6.82 -0.33 18.72
N ILE A 176 7.26 -0.48 17.46
CA ILE A 176 6.34 -0.70 16.34
C ILE A 176 5.68 -2.08 16.34
N PHE A 177 6.15 -3.01 17.16
CA PHE A 177 5.66 -4.40 17.26
C PHE A 177 4.93 -4.67 18.59
N LEU A 178 5.00 -3.74 19.54
CA LEU A 178 4.36 -3.90 20.85
C LEU A 178 2.86 -3.60 20.77
N ILE A 179 2.06 -4.28 21.58
CA ILE A 179 0.59 -4.17 21.55
C ILE A 179 0.09 -2.75 21.74
N GLY A 180 0.74 -1.96 22.61
CA GLY A 180 0.43 -0.56 22.84
C GLY A 180 1.02 0.41 21.80
N GLY A 181 1.77 -0.11 20.83
CA GLY A 181 2.42 0.65 19.76
C GLY A 181 3.34 1.76 20.25
N ILE A 182 3.60 2.73 19.38
CA ILE A 182 4.45 3.89 19.68
C ILE A 182 3.79 4.92 20.61
N LEU A 183 2.48 4.79 20.87
CA LEU A 183 1.74 5.62 21.80
C LEU A 183 1.60 4.99 23.19
N GLU A 184 2.06 3.75 23.37
CA GLU A 184 1.97 2.99 24.64
C GLU A 184 0.54 2.96 25.20
N LYS A 185 -0.45 2.84 24.31
CA LYS A 185 -1.85 2.79 24.73
C LYS A 185 -2.22 1.42 25.26
N ASP A 186 -2.98 1.43 26.35
CA ASP A 186 -3.57 0.23 26.91
C ASP A 186 -5.03 0.11 26.46
N TYR A 187 -5.32 -0.93 25.68
CA TYR A 187 -6.65 -1.25 25.21
C TYR A 187 -6.92 -2.73 25.55
N GLU A 188 -8.17 -3.06 25.86
CA GLU A 188 -8.57 -4.44 26.08
C GLU A 188 -8.70 -5.19 24.74
N TRP A 189 -7.63 -5.86 24.31
CA TRP A 189 -7.60 -6.62 23.07
C TRP A 189 -8.09 -8.06 23.26
N LYS A 190 -8.98 -8.52 22.38
CA LYS A 190 -9.44 -9.91 22.33
C LYS A 190 -8.52 -10.78 21.46
N LYS A 191 -8.51 -12.09 21.73
CA LYS A 191 -7.78 -13.11 20.94
C LYS A 191 -8.67 -14.31 20.60
N ASN A 192 -9.92 -14.05 20.25
CA ASN A 192 -10.88 -15.12 19.94
C ASN A 192 -10.48 -15.80 18.62
N LEU A 193 -9.92 -17.02 18.71
CA LEU A 193 -9.40 -17.78 17.58
C LEU A 193 -10.46 -18.02 16.50
N LYS A 194 -11.70 -18.35 16.88
CA LYS A 194 -12.79 -18.56 15.92
C LYS A 194 -13.09 -17.32 15.09
N VAL A 195 -13.12 -16.15 15.73
CA VAL A 195 -13.37 -14.87 15.04
C VAL A 195 -12.18 -14.48 14.15
N ILE A 196 -10.96 -14.77 14.58
CA ILE A 196 -9.74 -14.56 13.79
C ILE A 196 -9.77 -15.44 12.53
N GLU A 197 -10.09 -16.72 12.67
CA GLU A 197 -10.21 -17.65 11.54
C GLU A 197 -11.30 -17.24 10.56
N GLN A 198 -12.45 -16.78 11.06
CA GLN A 198 -13.51 -16.23 10.22
C GLN A 198 -13.02 -15.02 9.42
N TRP A 199 -12.25 -14.11 10.03
CA TRP A 199 -11.67 -12.98 9.30
C TRP A 199 -10.63 -13.42 8.27
N ILE A 200 -9.71 -14.33 8.63
CA ILE A 200 -8.69 -14.87 7.72
C ILE A 200 -9.35 -15.53 6.49
N ASN A 201 -10.44 -16.27 6.69
CA ASN A 201 -11.10 -17.03 5.65
C ASN A 201 -12.19 -16.24 4.89
N GLY A 202 -12.42 -14.96 5.23
CA GLY A 202 -13.48 -14.15 4.62
C GLY A 202 -14.88 -14.69 4.90
N GLN A 203 -15.15 -15.01 6.17
CA GLN A 203 -16.41 -15.57 6.68
C GLN A 203 -16.95 -14.76 7.87
N THR A 204 -16.72 -13.44 7.86
CA THR A 204 -17.14 -12.53 8.93
C THR A 204 -18.64 -12.22 8.87
N GLY A 205 -19.27 -12.42 7.71
CA GLY A 205 -20.64 -11.99 7.45
C GLY A 205 -20.74 -10.52 7.01
N GLU A 206 -19.61 -9.82 6.87
CA GLU A 206 -19.53 -8.49 6.27
C GLU A 206 -18.93 -8.60 4.86
N PRO A 207 -19.76 -8.62 3.79
CA PRO A 207 -19.34 -9.01 2.44
C PRO A 207 -18.13 -8.24 1.89
N PHE A 208 -18.01 -6.96 2.22
CA PHE A 208 -16.87 -6.14 1.78
C PHE A 208 -15.56 -6.50 2.48
N VAL A 209 -15.61 -6.93 3.75
CA VAL A 209 -14.44 -7.47 4.46
C VAL A 209 -14.09 -8.83 3.85
N ASP A 210 -15.09 -9.69 3.71
CA ASP A 210 -14.93 -11.06 3.23
C ASP A 210 -14.30 -11.11 1.83
N ALA A 211 -14.80 -10.29 0.89
CA ALA A 211 -14.26 -10.19 -0.46
C ALA A 211 -12.78 -9.76 -0.49
N ASN A 212 -12.38 -8.80 0.35
CA ASN A 212 -10.99 -8.37 0.44
C ASN A 212 -10.11 -9.46 1.06
N MET A 213 -10.57 -10.14 2.10
CA MET A 213 -9.80 -11.22 2.74
C MET A 213 -9.59 -12.40 1.80
N ILE A 214 -10.59 -12.73 0.98
CA ILE A 214 -10.47 -13.74 -0.09
C ILE A 214 -9.50 -13.27 -1.18
N GLU A 215 -9.55 -12.00 -1.62
CA GLU A 215 -8.57 -11.44 -2.57
C GLU A 215 -7.14 -11.63 -2.04
N LEU A 216 -6.87 -11.26 -0.78
CA LEU A 216 -5.55 -11.42 -0.18
C LEU A 216 -5.11 -12.88 -0.13
N LYS A 217 -5.98 -13.78 0.37
CA LYS A 217 -5.66 -15.20 0.50
C LYS A 217 -5.38 -15.88 -0.85
N LYS A 218 -6.10 -15.49 -1.91
CA LYS A 218 -5.97 -16.11 -3.24
C LYS A 218 -4.88 -15.49 -4.11
N THR A 219 -4.42 -14.28 -3.80
CA THR A 219 -3.53 -13.52 -4.71
C THR A 219 -2.27 -12.97 -4.06
N GLY A 220 -2.21 -12.99 -2.72
CA GLY A 220 -1.16 -12.34 -1.95
C GLY A 220 -1.14 -10.81 -2.10
N TRP A 221 -2.15 -10.19 -2.71
CA TRP A 221 -2.25 -8.74 -2.86
C TRP A 221 -3.64 -8.23 -2.47
N MET A 222 -3.70 -7.02 -1.93
CA MET A 222 -4.97 -6.35 -1.62
C MET A 222 -4.85 -4.86 -1.89
N SER A 223 -5.93 -4.26 -2.40
CA SER A 223 -6.00 -2.81 -2.61
C SER A 223 -5.77 -2.02 -1.31
N ASN A 224 -5.16 -0.82 -1.39
CA ASN A 224 -4.99 0.04 -0.21
C ASN A 224 -6.33 0.33 0.50
N ARG A 225 -7.41 0.50 -0.27
CA ARG A 225 -8.75 0.72 0.28
C ARG A 225 -9.25 -0.52 1.03
N GLY A 226 -9.01 -1.71 0.49
CA GLY A 226 -9.25 -2.99 1.16
C GLY A 226 -8.51 -3.10 2.49
N ARG A 227 -7.18 -2.93 2.46
CA ARG A 227 -6.32 -3.05 3.65
C ARG A 227 -6.77 -2.16 4.79
N GLN A 228 -7.12 -0.91 4.50
CA GLN A 228 -7.65 0.03 5.50
C GLN A 228 -8.96 -0.47 6.14
N ASN A 229 -9.87 -1.03 5.34
CA ASN A 229 -11.17 -1.50 5.81
C ASN A 229 -11.03 -2.76 6.65
N VAL A 230 -10.31 -3.77 6.16
CA VAL A 230 -10.18 -5.05 6.88
C VAL A 230 -9.38 -4.89 8.18
N ALA A 231 -8.34 -4.04 8.19
CA ALA A 231 -7.56 -3.75 9.40
C ALA A 231 -8.39 -2.94 10.41
N SER A 232 -9.17 -1.95 9.95
CA SER A 232 -10.06 -1.19 10.84
C SER A 232 -11.17 -2.06 11.39
N TYR A 233 -11.76 -2.94 10.59
CA TYR A 233 -12.78 -3.86 11.05
C TYR A 233 -12.20 -4.81 12.11
N PHE A 234 -11.04 -5.39 11.85
CA PHE A 234 -10.35 -6.29 12.78
C PHE A 234 -10.02 -5.60 14.12
N ALA A 235 -9.34 -4.45 14.09
CA ALA A 235 -8.86 -3.80 15.30
C ALA A 235 -9.94 -2.97 16.02
N LYS A 236 -10.84 -2.30 15.29
CA LYS A 236 -11.80 -1.34 15.89
C LYS A 236 -13.22 -1.89 16.03
N THR A 237 -13.65 -2.79 15.15
CA THR A 237 -15.01 -3.37 15.21
C THR A 237 -15.00 -4.67 16.02
N LEU A 238 -14.09 -5.59 15.71
CA LEU A 238 -13.96 -6.86 16.44
C LEU A 238 -13.14 -6.74 17.72
N ASN A 239 -12.39 -5.64 17.88
CA ASN A 239 -11.53 -5.36 19.02
C ASN A 239 -10.49 -6.48 19.28
N LEU A 240 -9.89 -6.99 18.20
CA LEU A 240 -8.89 -8.05 18.24
C LEU A 240 -7.47 -7.48 18.25
N ASP A 241 -6.54 -8.20 18.90
CA ASP A 241 -5.11 -7.87 18.95
C ASP A 241 -4.55 -7.65 17.55
N TRP A 242 -4.30 -6.38 17.20
CA TRP A 242 -3.97 -5.94 15.85
C TRP A 242 -2.71 -6.61 15.28
N ARG A 243 -1.82 -7.12 16.14
CA ARG A 243 -0.58 -7.78 15.72
C ARG A 243 -0.87 -9.11 15.02
N ILE A 244 -1.99 -9.76 15.34
CA ILE A 244 -2.43 -10.98 14.68
C ILE A 244 -2.75 -10.70 13.20
N GLY A 245 -3.51 -9.63 12.95
CA GLY A 245 -3.79 -9.18 11.58
C GLY A 245 -2.53 -8.72 10.84
N ALA A 246 -1.62 -8.04 11.54
CA ALA A 246 -0.33 -7.61 10.98
C ALA A 246 0.56 -8.80 10.57
N ALA A 247 0.64 -9.83 11.41
CA ALA A 247 1.38 -11.06 11.15
C ALA A 247 0.76 -11.89 10.02
N TYR A 248 -0.57 -11.93 9.92
CA TYR A 248 -1.24 -12.55 8.77
C TYR A 248 -0.92 -11.79 7.46
N PHE A 249 -0.92 -10.46 7.50
CA PHE A 249 -0.51 -9.66 6.35
C PHE A 249 0.96 -9.89 5.97
N GLU A 250 1.84 -10.06 6.96
CA GLU A 250 3.24 -10.44 6.75
C GLU A 250 3.39 -11.80 6.06
N SER A 251 2.56 -12.80 6.38
CA SER A 251 2.64 -14.11 5.74
C SER A 251 2.01 -14.18 4.34
N GLN A 252 1.11 -13.26 3.99
CA GLN A 252 0.36 -13.31 2.73
C GLN A 252 0.82 -12.28 1.69
N LEU A 253 1.27 -11.10 2.10
CA LEU A 253 1.50 -10.00 1.17
C LEU A 253 2.75 -10.20 0.31
N ILE A 254 2.59 -10.27 -1.01
CA ILE A 254 3.70 -10.24 -1.97
C ILE A 254 4.46 -8.89 -1.96
N ASP A 255 3.87 -7.86 -1.36
CA ASP A 255 4.50 -6.56 -1.13
C ASP A 255 4.75 -6.27 0.35
N TYR A 256 4.94 -7.31 1.16
CA TYR A 256 5.31 -7.15 2.55
C TYR A 256 6.58 -6.29 2.69
N ASP A 257 6.41 -5.16 3.37
CA ASP A 257 7.47 -4.27 3.84
C ASP A 257 7.21 -4.03 5.32
N VAL A 258 8.14 -4.45 6.18
CA VAL A 258 7.96 -4.42 7.64
C VAL A 258 7.55 -3.04 8.16
N HIS A 259 8.14 -1.98 7.60
CA HIS A 259 7.88 -0.62 8.04
C HIS A 259 6.46 -0.18 7.68
N SER A 260 6.08 -0.42 6.44
CA SER A 260 4.79 -0.03 5.88
C SER A 260 3.67 -0.87 6.47
N ASN A 261 3.87 -2.19 6.65
CA ASN A 261 2.87 -3.08 7.22
C ASN A 261 2.56 -2.71 8.68
N TYR A 262 3.54 -2.83 9.57
CA TYR A 262 3.33 -2.56 11.00
C TYR A 262 3.02 -1.08 11.25
N GLY A 263 3.61 -0.17 10.48
CA GLY A 263 3.29 1.26 10.52
C GLY A 263 1.82 1.56 10.22
N ASN A 264 1.26 0.99 9.16
CA ASN A 264 -0.16 1.17 8.83
C ASN A 264 -1.09 0.46 9.82
N TRP A 265 -0.73 -0.74 10.29
CA TRP A 265 -1.52 -1.47 11.28
C TRP A 265 -1.61 -0.71 12.62
N MET A 266 -0.50 -0.16 13.12
CA MET A 266 -0.53 0.75 14.28
C MET A 266 -1.38 1.99 14.01
N TYR A 267 -1.24 2.60 12.82
CA TYR A 267 -2.00 3.79 12.45
C TYR A 267 -3.52 3.53 12.51
N VAL A 268 -3.97 2.39 11.97
CA VAL A 268 -5.40 2.04 11.89
C VAL A 268 -5.96 1.51 13.22
N SER A 269 -5.17 0.78 14.00
CA SER A 269 -5.58 0.27 15.32
C SER A 269 -5.62 1.35 16.41
N GLY A 270 -5.06 2.53 16.14
CA GLY A 270 -5.10 3.69 17.05
C GLY A 270 -3.99 3.72 18.10
N VAL A 271 -2.99 2.84 17.98
CA VAL A 271 -1.76 2.82 18.79
C VAL A 271 -0.56 3.48 18.09
N GLY A 272 -0.78 4.02 16.89
CA GLY A 272 0.19 4.74 16.06
C GLY A 272 -0.06 6.25 15.97
N ASN A 273 0.65 6.91 15.05
CA ASN A 273 0.58 8.37 14.85
C ASN A 273 -0.72 8.87 14.17
N ASP A 274 -1.89 8.26 14.38
CA ASP A 274 -3.16 8.82 13.91
C ASP A 274 -3.73 9.81 14.95
N PRO A 275 -3.68 11.13 14.71
CA PRO A 275 -4.22 12.13 15.63
C PRO A 275 -5.76 12.14 15.70
N ARG A 276 -6.44 11.30 14.92
CA ARG A 276 -7.90 11.37 14.69
C ARG A 276 -8.67 10.15 15.18
N ASP A 277 -7.98 9.08 15.57
CA ASP A 277 -8.57 7.79 15.99
C ASP A 277 -9.75 7.34 15.09
N ARG A 278 -9.46 7.14 13.79
CA ARG A 278 -10.52 6.92 12.79
C ARG A 278 -10.97 5.47 12.75
N THR A 279 -12.28 5.27 12.73
CA THR A 279 -12.92 3.98 12.42
C THR A 279 -13.55 4.02 11.03
N PHE A 280 -13.41 2.94 10.26
CA PHE A 280 -14.09 2.77 8.98
C PHE A 280 -15.43 2.06 9.19
N ASN A 281 -16.53 2.73 8.81
CA ASN A 281 -17.82 2.06 8.63
C ASN A 281 -17.78 1.30 7.29
N VAL A 282 -17.64 -0.03 7.37
CA VAL A 282 -17.42 -0.89 6.20
C VAL A 282 -18.57 -0.78 5.19
N LYS A 283 -19.82 -0.72 5.64
CA LYS A 283 -21.00 -0.59 4.76
C LYS A 283 -20.95 0.69 3.92
N ARG A 284 -20.66 1.83 4.56
CA ARG A 284 -20.46 3.11 3.85
C ARG A 284 -19.26 3.10 2.90
N GLN A 285 -18.25 2.29 3.19
CA GLN A 285 -17.09 2.14 2.32
C GLN A 285 -17.43 1.29 1.09
N ALA A 286 -18.20 0.22 1.27
CA ALA A 286 -18.76 -0.56 0.17
C ALA A 286 -19.66 0.29 -0.72
N GLU A 287 -20.62 1.03 -0.17
CA GLU A 287 -21.50 1.95 -0.91
C GLU A 287 -20.71 2.97 -1.75
N ARG A 288 -19.56 3.43 -1.25
CA ARG A 288 -18.75 4.45 -1.91
C ARG A 288 -17.79 3.91 -2.96
N TYR A 289 -17.13 2.79 -2.67
CA TYR A 289 -16.01 2.28 -3.49
C TYR A 289 -16.35 1.02 -4.28
N ASP A 290 -17.47 0.37 -3.94
CA ASP A 290 -18.05 -0.76 -4.64
C ASP A 290 -19.58 -0.58 -4.76
N SER A 291 -20.03 0.62 -5.17
CA SER A 291 -21.46 0.97 -5.22
C SER A 291 -22.31 0.01 -6.05
N ALA A 292 -21.73 -0.57 -7.09
CA ALA A 292 -22.36 -1.55 -7.96
C ALA A 292 -22.18 -3.00 -7.47
N GLY A 293 -21.52 -3.24 -6.34
CA GLY A 293 -21.23 -4.57 -5.78
C GLY A 293 -20.35 -5.46 -6.66
N LYS A 294 -19.60 -4.88 -7.61
CA LYS A 294 -18.82 -5.65 -8.60
C LYS A 294 -17.67 -6.38 -7.94
N PHE A 295 -16.98 -5.73 -7.00
CA PHE A 295 -15.83 -6.33 -6.32
C PHE A 295 -16.28 -7.45 -5.38
N GLN A 296 -17.35 -7.22 -4.62
CA GLN A 296 -17.93 -8.24 -3.76
C GLN A 296 -18.40 -9.46 -4.57
N ARG A 297 -19.13 -9.26 -5.67
CA ARG A 297 -19.54 -10.39 -6.53
C ARG A 297 -18.35 -11.16 -7.11
N LEU A 298 -17.30 -10.46 -7.53
CA LEU A 298 -16.09 -11.08 -8.11
C LEU A 298 -15.43 -12.08 -7.17
N TRP A 299 -15.43 -11.81 -5.86
CA TRP A 299 -14.69 -12.60 -4.87
C TRP A 299 -15.56 -13.49 -3.99
N LEU A 300 -16.87 -13.20 -3.85
CA LEU A 300 -17.80 -13.97 -3.02
C LEU A 300 -18.64 -14.98 -3.80
N GLN A 301 -18.67 -14.88 -5.13
CA GLN A 301 -19.36 -15.88 -5.93
C GLN A 301 -18.37 -16.99 -6.28
N ASP A 302 -18.78 -18.23 -6.02
CA ASP A 302 -18.13 -19.38 -6.62
C ASP A 302 -18.36 -19.30 -8.12
N THR A 303 -17.31 -18.89 -8.84
CA THR A 303 -17.32 -18.98 -10.29
C THR A 303 -17.03 -20.44 -10.62
N LEU A 304 -18.08 -21.17 -10.99
CA LEU A 304 -17.93 -22.41 -11.75
C LEU A 304 -17.19 -22.03 -13.03
N PHE A 305 -15.90 -22.38 -13.10
CA PHE A 305 -15.20 -22.44 -14.37
C PHE A 305 -15.76 -23.62 -15.18
#